data_AF-A0A2W6TE43-F1
#
_entry.id   AF-A0A2W6TE43-F1
#
_cell.length_a   1.000
_cell.length_b   1.000
_cell.length_c   1.000
_cell.angle_alpha   90.00
_cell.angle_beta   90.00
_cell.angle_gamma   90.00
#
_symmetry.space_group_name_H-M   'P 1'
#
loop_
_entity.id
_entity.type
_entity.pdbx_description
1 polymer ?
#
loop_
_entity_poly.entity_id
_entity_poly.type
_entity_poly.pdbx_seq_one_letter_code
_entity_poly.pdbx_strand_id
1 'polypeptide(L)'
;SGNASYLANGYVAYDRAFPSKGMDVDPHHGGSATLEYALADCALAQMADGLGHADDAATLRTRGGNWHKVWDADVRDAETGFTGFPRPRDENGKWYTPADGHYSPRSQHGFHEGTGWQYQWLVQQDVPGMLQAMHGREQAGKRLDAFFAYDALLQSPLTAARKEWVVGPYSYYNQYRYNPNNEPDLHSPWMYTLIGQPWKTATVVRAAQQLFTNAPNGVTGNDDLGTMSAWYLFSALGLYPAVPGSGQFLLHAPRYSKAEITLGNGRTLRLQAPGADPRSLQYIQSVQVDGKPQPAVWLDWQRLQQGGDVRFTLGAQAPEQGWGTAQADLPVSYCATPGSAQP
;
A
#
# COMPACT_ATOMS: atom_id res chain seq x y z
N SER A 1 6.37 4.22 19.50
CA SER A 1 5.81 5.58 19.36
C SER A 1 6.03 6.38 20.65
N GLY A 2 6.39 7.66 20.56
CA GLY A 2 6.63 8.55 21.72
C GLY A 2 5.55 9.60 21.96
N ASN A 3 4.53 9.67 21.10
CA ASN A 3 3.44 10.65 21.22
C ASN A 3 2.50 10.28 22.38
N ALA A 4 2.31 11.21 23.31
CA ALA A 4 1.54 10.98 24.53
C ALA A 4 0.07 10.64 24.26
N SER A 5 -0.58 11.31 23.30
CA SER A 5 -1.97 11.01 22.95
C SER A 5 -2.10 9.62 22.34
N TYR A 6 -1.17 9.24 21.46
CA TYR A 6 -1.20 7.92 20.84
C TYR A 6 -1.07 6.80 21.88
N LEU A 7 -0.13 6.95 22.82
CA LEU A 7 0.08 5.97 23.88
C LEU A 7 -1.10 5.88 24.85
N ALA A 8 -1.74 7.01 25.17
CA ALA A 8 -2.87 7.06 26.10
C ALA A 8 -4.19 6.60 25.46
N ASN A 9 -4.45 7.03 24.22
CA ASN A 9 -5.78 6.95 23.60
C ASN A 9 -5.83 6.01 22.38
N GLY A 10 -4.69 5.56 21.88
CA GLY A 10 -4.56 4.78 20.64
C GLY A 10 -4.64 5.62 19.36
N TYR A 11 -4.65 6.95 19.47
CA TYR A 11 -4.59 7.86 18.31
C TYR A 11 -3.87 9.16 18.68
N VAL A 12 -3.23 9.77 17.68
CA VAL A 12 -2.69 11.12 17.79
C VAL A 12 -3.84 12.12 17.70
N ALA A 13 -4.02 12.93 18.74
CA ALA A 13 -5.03 13.98 18.74
C ALA A 13 -4.73 15.03 17.66
N TYR A 14 -5.73 15.35 16.86
CA TYR A 14 -5.69 16.40 15.87
C TYR A 14 -6.02 17.75 16.49
N ASP A 15 -5.06 18.65 16.46
CA ASP A 15 -5.18 20.03 16.91
C ASP A 15 -4.47 20.95 15.91
N ARG A 16 -5.27 21.68 15.13
CA ARG A 16 -4.76 22.66 14.15
C ARG A 16 -4.09 23.87 14.78
N ALA A 17 -4.42 24.18 16.03
CA ALA A 17 -3.87 25.30 16.78
C ALA A 17 -2.58 24.92 17.53
N PHE A 18 -2.18 23.64 17.49
CA PHE A 18 -0.99 23.18 18.18
C PHE A 18 0.24 24.00 17.74
N PRO A 19 1.04 24.54 18.67
CA PRO A 19 2.19 25.36 18.29
C PRO A 19 3.24 24.55 17.51
N SER A 20 3.54 24.96 16.27
CA SER A 20 4.67 24.44 15.51
C SER A 20 5.79 25.49 15.42
N LYS A 21 7.05 25.04 15.51
CA LYS A 21 8.23 25.90 15.37
C LYS A 21 8.82 25.80 13.95
N GLY A 22 7.95 25.90 12.95
CA GLY A 22 8.33 25.85 11.53
C GLY A 22 8.65 24.44 10.99
N MET A 23 8.26 23.40 11.72
CA MET A 23 8.36 22.00 11.30
C MET A 23 6.98 21.35 11.36
N ASP A 24 6.76 20.30 10.58
CA ASP A 24 5.57 19.48 10.69
C ASP A 24 5.54 18.78 12.05
N VAL A 25 4.34 18.69 12.63
CA VAL A 25 4.12 18.12 13.97
C VAL A 25 2.91 17.21 13.93
N ASP A 26 2.98 16.05 14.60
CA ASP A 26 1.90 15.06 14.56
C ASP A 26 0.50 15.65 14.86
N PRO A 27 0.33 16.60 15.82
CA PRO A 27 -1.00 17.16 16.10
C PRO A 27 -1.63 17.89 14.91
N HIS A 28 -0.85 18.39 13.94
CA HIS A 28 -1.39 18.95 12.70
C HIS A 28 -1.86 17.88 11.71
N HIS A 29 -1.47 16.63 11.91
CA HIS A 29 -1.69 15.50 11.00
C HIS A 29 -2.10 14.23 11.76
N GLY A 30 -2.94 14.37 12.80
CA GLY A 30 -3.24 13.28 13.72
C GLY A 30 -3.87 12.04 13.08
N GLY A 31 -4.58 12.19 11.96
CA GLY A 31 -5.11 11.08 11.17
C GLY A 31 -4.01 10.24 10.52
N SER A 32 -3.14 10.86 9.71
CA SER A 32 -2.02 10.16 9.08
C SER A 32 -1.03 9.61 10.11
N ALA A 33 -0.65 10.40 11.12
CA ALA A 33 0.27 9.97 12.16
C ALA A 33 -0.24 8.73 12.93
N THR A 34 -1.56 8.64 13.18
CA THR A 34 -2.14 7.44 13.81
C THR A 34 -2.00 6.20 12.94
N LEU A 35 -2.24 6.32 11.63
CA LEU A 35 -2.13 5.20 10.67
C LEU A 35 -0.67 4.74 10.53
N GLU A 36 0.26 5.67 10.37
CA GLU A 36 1.70 5.39 10.30
C GLU A 36 2.20 4.72 11.58
N TYR A 37 1.78 5.20 12.75
CA TYR A 37 2.20 4.64 14.03
C TYR A 37 1.64 3.24 14.24
N ALA A 38 0.39 2.98 13.82
CA ALA A 38 -0.17 1.64 13.85
C ALA A 38 0.64 0.67 12.97
N LEU A 39 1.00 1.08 11.74
CA LEU A 39 1.84 0.26 10.87
C LEU A 39 3.24 0.03 11.49
N ALA A 40 3.85 1.08 12.06
CA ALA A 40 5.15 1.02 12.71
C ALA A 40 5.15 0.12 13.96
N ASP A 41 4.13 0.22 14.81
CA ASP A 41 3.98 -0.65 15.98
C ASP A 41 3.83 -2.12 15.54
N CYS A 42 3.17 -2.40 14.41
CA CYS A 42 3.16 -3.77 13.88
C CYS A 42 4.52 -4.28 13.40
N ALA A 43 5.32 -3.43 12.74
CA ALA A 43 6.68 -3.77 12.35
C ALA A 43 7.56 -4.05 13.58
N LEU A 44 7.44 -3.21 14.62
CA LEU A 44 8.13 -3.40 15.89
C LEU A 44 7.65 -4.65 16.64
N ALA A 45 6.37 -5.02 16.54
CA ALA A 45 5.85 -6.25 17.13
C ALA A 45 6.55 -7.49 16.57
N GLN A 46 6.77 -7.54 15.25
CA GLN A 46 7.50 -8.63 14.60
C GLN A 46 8.97 -8.68 15.04
N MET A 47 9.61 -7.52 15.18
CA MET A 47 10.98 -7.44 15.70
C MET A 47 11.07 -7.93 17.15
N ALA A 48 10.16 -7.47 18.03
CA ALA A 48 10.12 -7.89 19.43
C ALA A 48 9.93 -9.40 19.58
N ASP A 49 9.02 -9.98 18.78
CA ASP A 49 8.77 -11.42 18.73
C ASP A 49 10.01 -12.21 18.30
N GLY A 50 10.68 -11.77 17.22
CA GLY A 50 11.93 -12.37 16.75
C GLY A 50 13.10 -12.28 17.73
N LEU A 51 13.07 -11.31 18.65
CA LEU A 51 14.05 -11.14 19.73
C LEU A 51 13.66 -11.86 21.03
N GLY A 52 12.49 -12.50 21.10
CA GLY A 52 12.01 -13.21 22.29
C GLY A 52 11.31 -12.33 23.34
N HIS A 53 10.93 -11.10 22.99
CA HIS A 53 10.20 -10.17 23.85
C HIS A 53 8.68 -10.31 23.65
N ALA A 54 8.11 -11.43 24.11
CA ALA A 54 6.72 -11.79 23.83
C ALA A 54 5.67 -10.78 24.33
N ASP A 55 5.87 -10.19 25.52
CA ASP A 55 4.92 -9.22 26.10
C ASP A 55 4.92 -7.89 25.33
N ASP A 56 6.11 -7.43 24.92
CA ASP A 56 6.25 -6.24 24.08
C ASP A 56 5.63 -6.49 22.70
N ALA A 57 5.90 -7.65 22.10
CA ALA A 57 5.31 -8.05 20.83
C ALA A 57 3.78 -8.07 20.90
N ALA A 58 3.19 -8.63 21.97
CA ALA A 58 1.74 -8.64 22.16
C ALA A 58 1.17 -7.22 22.28
N THR A 59 1.80 -6.36 23.10
CA THR A 59 1.38 -4.96 23.28
C THR A 59 1.42 -4.18 21.98
N LEU A 60 2.52 -4.30 21.23
CA LEU A 60 2.71 -3.63 19.94
C LEU A 60 1.77 -4.17 18.87
N ARG A 61 1.50 -5.49 18.84
CA ARG A 61 0.54 -6.10 17.92
C ARG A 61 -0.87 -5.56 18.15
N THR A 62 -1.29 -5.39 19.40
CA THR A 62 -2.57 -4.74 19.73
C THR A 62 -2.62 -3.30 19.21
N ARG A 63 -1.53 -2.53 19.37
CA ARG A 63 -1.44 -1.16 18.83
C ARG A 63 -1.38 -1.11 17.30
N GLY A 64 -0.96 -2.20 16.65
CA GLY A 64 -1.08 -2.37 15.19
C GLY A 64 -2.51 -2.19 14.65
N GLY A 65 -3.52 -2.46 15.49
CA GLY A 65 -4.93 -2.21 15.21
C GLY A 65 -5.42 -0.78 15.51
N ASN A 66 -4.55 0.15 15.94
CA ASN A 66 -4.97 1.51 16.27
C ASN A 66 -5.49 2.31 15.08
N TRP A 67 -5.27 1.86 13.84
CA TRP A 67 -5.91 2.45 12.67
C TRP A 67 -7.45 2.51 12.80
N HIS A 68 -8.06 1.52 13.47
CA HIS A 68 -9.50 1.50 13.77
C HIS A 68 -9.94 2.71 14.60
N LYS A 69 -9.05 3.32 15.40
CA LYS A 69 -9.37 4.49 16.22
C LYS A 69 -9.66 5.74 15.39
N VAL A 70 -9.12 5.81 14.17
CA VAL A 70 -9.35 6.91 13.24
C VAL A 70 -10.23 6.51 12.06
N TRP A 71 -10.86 5.33 12.08
CA TRP A 71 -11.82 4.92 11.07
C TRP A 71 -13.24 5.33 11.45
N ASP A 72 -13.83 6.26 10.69
CA ASP A 72 -15.22 6.70 10.87
C ASP A 72 -16.11 6.03 9.81
N ALA A 73 -16.90 5.03 10.24
CA ALA A 73 -17.79 4.26 9.39
C ALA A 73 -18.90 5.10 8.74
N ASP A 74 -19.24 6.24 9.34
CA ASP A 74 -20.37 7.09 8.92
C ASP A 74 -19.96 8.13 7.86
N VAL A 75 -18.66 8.36 7.66
CA VAL A 75 -18.18 9.26 6.60
C VAL A 75 -18.55 8.67 5.24
N ARG A 76 -19.15 9.50 4.39
CA ARG A 76 -19.54 9.15 3.03
C ARG A 76 -18.91 10.12 2.03
N ASP A 77 -18.38 9.56 0.94
CA ASP A 77 -18.02 10.35 -0.24
C ASP A 77 -19.25 10.49 -1.14
N ALA A 78 -19.74 11.72 -1.34
CA ALA A 78 -21.02 11.94 -2.02
C ALA A 78 -21.02 11.51 -3.50
N GLU A 79 -19.89 11.67 -4.20
CA GLU A 79 -19.82 11.39 -5.64
C GLU A 79 -19.63 9.90 -5.93
N THR A 80 -18.78 9.21 -5.16
CA THR A 80 -18.52 7.78 -5.36
C THR A 80 -19.49 6.88 -4.60
N GLY A 81 -20.13 7.41 -3.56
CA GLY A 81 -21.09 6.69 -2.71
C GLY A 81 -20.46 5.74 -1.68
N PHE A 82 -19.13 5.58 -1.65
CA PHE A 82 -18.47 4.75 -0.64
C PHE A 82 -18.62 5.35 0.76
N THR A 83 -18.69 4.48 1.76
CA THR A 83 -18.78 4.84 3.18
C THR A 83 -17.61 4.25 3.97
N GLY A 84 -17.32 4.82 5.13
CA GLY A 84 -16.21 4.43 5.98
C GLY A 84 -14.89 5.00 5.48
N PHE A 85 -14.32 5.96 6.21
CA PHE A 85 -13.04 6.57 5.85
C PHE A 85 -12.23 6.96 7.09
N PRO A 86 -10.91 7.13 6.94
CA PRO A 86 -10.10 7.80 7.94
C PRO A 86 -10.61 9.23 8.23
N ARG A 87 -10.78 9.54 9.50
CA ARG A 87 -11.16 10.85 10.02
C ARG A 87 -10.36 11.14 11.30
N PRO A 88 -9.73 12.32 11.43
CA PRO A 88 -9.00 12.65 12.64
C PRO A 88 -9.94 12.83 13.85
N ARG A 89 -9.43 12.57 15.05
CA ARG A 89 -10.09 12.84 16.33
C ARG A 89 -9.37 13.93 17.09
N ASP A 90 -10.12 14.77 17.80
CA ASP A 90 -9.56 15.77 18.70
C ASP A 90 -9.07 15.17 20.02
N GLU A 91 -8.49 16.02 20.88
CA GLU A 91 -8.00 15.65 22.21
C GLU A 91 -9.09 15.08 23.15
N ASN A 92 -10.36 15.41 22.89
CA ASN A 92 -11.52 14.93 23.66
C ASN A 92 -12.11 13.63 23.07
N GLY A 93 -11.49 13.08 22.03
CA GLY A 93 -11.93 11.88 21.35
C GLY A 93 -13.10 12.08 20.40
N LYS A 94 -13.53 13.32 20.15
CA LYS A 94 -14.58 13.61 19.18
C LYS A 94 -14.00 13.58 17.78
N TRP A 95 -14.80 13.11 16.82
CA TRP A 95 -14.46 13.24 15.41
C TRP A 95 -14.35 14.71 15.01
N TYR A 96 -13.29 15.07 14.28
CA TYR A 96 -13.12 16.42 13.77
C TYR A 96 -14.26 16.79 12.83
N THR A 97 -14.96 17.88 13.12
CA THR A 97 -16.00 18.44 12.27
C THR A 97 -15.53 19.81 11.78
N PRO A 98 -15.39 20.03 10.46
CA PRO A 98 -15.04 21.35 9.94
C PRO A 98 -16.12 22.39 10.27
N ALA A 99 -15.79 23.67 10.11
CA ALA A 99 -16.68 24.78 10.48
C ALA A 99 -18.00 24.81 9.68
N ASP A 100 -18.02 24.27 8.47
CA ASP A 100 -19.21 24.11 7.63
C ASP A 100 -20.09 22.89 8.03
N GLY A 101 -19.66 22.13 9.04
CA GLY A 101 -20.37 20.96 9.55
C GLY A 101 -20.17 19.68 8.74
N HIS A 102 -19.45 19.72 7.61
CA HIS A 102 -19.35 18.58 6.70
C HIS A 102 -17.89 18.14 6.50
N TYR A 103 -17.54 16.99 7.07
CA TYR A 103 -16.24 16.37 6.81
C TYR A 103 -16.23 15.66 5.45
N SER A 104 -15.25 16.00 4.60
CA SER A 104 -15.00 15.31 3.34
C SER A 104 -13.72 14.46 3.44
N PRO A 105 -13.76 13.17 3.06
CA PRO A 105 -12.56 12.32 3.02
C PRO A 105 -11.57 12.74 1.93
N ARG A 106 -11.95 13.67 1.04
CA ARG A 106 -11.08 14.29 0.03
C ARG A 106 -10.35 15.52 0.55
N SER A 107 -10.64 15.96 1.77
CA SER A 107 -9.96 17.10 2.37
C SER A 107 -8.61 16.68 2.98
N GLN A 108 -7.73 17.67 3.18
CA GLN A 108 -6.43 17.51 3.84
C GLN A 108 -6.51 17.41 5.37
N HIS A 109 -7.71 17.54 5.96
CA HIS A 109 -7.85 17.71 7.40
C HIS A 109 -7.34 16.49 8.18
N GLY A 110 -6.21 16.68 8.88
CA GLY A 110 -5.57 15.66 9.69
C GLY A 110 -4.66 14.69 8.93
N PHE A 111 -4.34 14.97 7.67
CA PHE A 111 -3.44 14.15 6.85
C PHE A 111 -2.27 14.99 6.36
N HIS A 112 -1.09 14.38 6.27
CA HIS A 112 0.11 15.02 5.75
C HIS A 112 0.29 14.66 4.28
N GLU A 113 0.34 15.68 3.41
CA GLU A 113 0.51 15.56 1.95
C GLU A 113 -0.44 14.55 1.29
N GLY A 114 -1.65 14.46 1.82
CA GLY A 114 -2.68 13.63 1.25
C GLY A 114 -4.03 13.83 1.93
N THR A 115 -4.92 12.90 1.67
CA THR A 115 -6.32 12.95 2.11
C THR A 115 -6.71 11.63 2.75
N GLY A 116 -7.89 11.58 3.39
CA GLY A 116 -8.45 10.32 3.90
C GLY A 116 -8.62 9.27 2.79
N TRP A 117 -8.85 9.69 1.55
CA TRP A 117 -8.91 8.80 0.38
C TRP A 117 -7.59 8.11 0.04
N GLN A 118 -6.46 8.78 0.28
CA GLN A 118 -5.13 8.24 -0.01
C GLN A 118 -4.66 7.37 1.17
N TYR A 119 -4.80 7.90 2.39
CA TYR A 119 -4.36 7.21 3.60
C TYR A 119 -5.18 5.98 3.99
N GLN A 120 -6.40 5.79 3.47
CA GLN A 120 -7.23 4.62 3.80
C GLN A 120 -6.56 3.27 3.46
N TRP A 121 -5.56 3.28 2.58
CA TRP A 121 -4.83 2.09 2.17
C TRP A 121 -3.65 1.75 3.09
N LEU A 122 -3.25 2.65 4.01
CA LEU A 122 -2.09 2.48 4.91
C LEU A 122 -2.44 1.58 6.11
N VAL A 123 -2.90 0.36 5.81
CA VAL A 123 -3.39 -0.63 6.77
C VAL A 123 -2.97 -2.07 6.38
N GLN A 124 -1.86 -2.21 5.66
CA GLN A 124 -1.37 -3.49 5.12
C GLN A 124 -1.09 -4.53 6.23
N GLN A 125 -0.89 -4.08 7.47
CA GLN A 125 -0.73 -4.91 8.65
C GLN A 125 -2.00 -5.66 9.09
N ASP A 126 -3.18 -5.21 8.65
CA ASP A 126 -4.51 -5.74 9.02
C ASP A 126 -5.48 -5.69 7.81
N VAL A 127 -5.14 -6.43 6.75
CA VAL A 127 -5.97 -6.52 5.53
C VAL A 127 -7.37 -7.08 5.82
N PRO A 128 -7.55 -8.13 6.66
CA PRO A 128 -8.89 -8.61 7.01
C PRO A 128 -9.76 -7.55 7.69
N GLY A 129 -9.21 -6.79 8.65
CA GLY A 129 -9.91 -5.69 9.30
C GLY A 129 -10.27 -4.58 8.31
N MET A 130 -9.37 -4.23 7.39
CA MET A 130 -9.67 -3.28 6.31
C MET A 130 -10.83 -3.77 5.44
N LEU A 131 -10.81 -5.04 5.02
CA LEU A 131 -11.88 -5.62 4.22
C LEU A 131 -13.21 -5.55 4.97
N GLN A 132 -13.24 -5.88 6.26
CA GLN A 132 -14.45 -5.75 7.07
C GLN A 132 -14.96 -4.31 7.11
N ALA A 133 -14.08 -3.34 7.34
CA ALA A 133 -14.40 -1.92 7.39
C ALA A 133 -14.88 -1.34 6.06
N MET A 134 -14.48 -1.97 4.94
CA MET A 134 -14.86 -1.60 3.58
C MET A 134 -15.97 -2.48 2.99
N HIS A 135 -16.71 -3.24 3.82
CA HIS A 135 -17.83 -4.09 3.39
C HIS A 135 -17.45 -5.26 2.47
N GLY A 136 -16.25 -5.78 2.66
CA GLY A 136 -15.74 -7.01 2.03
C GLY A 136 -14.84 -6.79 0.81
N ARG A 137 -14.25 -7.89 0.34
CA ARG A 137 -13.28 -7.95 -0.77
C ARG A 137 -13.76 -7.28 -2.05
N GLU A 138 -15.01 -7.50 -2.45
CA GLU A 138 -15.54 -6.90 -3.68
C GLU A 138 -15.66 -5.38 -3.60
N GLN A 139 -16.15 -4.87 -2.47
CA GLN A 139 -16.33 -3.42 -2.28
C GLN A 139 -14.99 -2.70 -2.13
N ALA A 140 -14.04 -3.30 -1.41
CA ALA A 140 -12.67 -2.82 -1.38
C ALA A 140 -12.04 -2.80 -2.80
N GLY A 141 -12.27 -3.85 -3.60
CA GLY A 141 -11.81 -3.91 -4.99
C GLY A 141 -12.40 -2.80 -5.87
N LYS A 142 -13.71 -2.54 -5.78
CA LYS A 142 -14.36 -1.42 -6.50
C LYS A 142 -13.85 -0.06 -6.05
N ARG A 143 -13.54 0.08 -4.76
CA ARG A 143 -12.97 1.30 -4.18
C ARG A 143 -11.56 1.55 -4.70
N LEU A 144 -10.73 0.52 -4.79
CA LEU A 144 -9.44 0.58 -5.49
C LEU A 144 -9.64 0.89 -6.98
N ASP A 145 -10.65 0.32 -7.64
CA ASP A 145 -10.91 0.59 -9.07
C ASP A 145 -11.19 2.09 -9.30
N ALA A 146 -12.01 2.70 -8.44
CA ALA A 146 -12.26 4.14 -8.45
C ALA A 146 -11.01 4.96 -8.14
N PHE A 147 -10.24 4.55 -7.11
CA PHE A 147 -9.00 5.21 -6.69
C PHE A 147 -7.95 5.25 -7.81
N PHE A 148 -7.81 4.16 -8.57
CA PHE A 148 -6.85 4.05 -9.66
C PHE A 148 -7.40 4.47 -11.03
N ALA A 149 -8.67 4.87 -11.13
CA ALA A 149 -9.34 5.06 -12.43
C ALA A 149 -9.16 3.83 -13.36
N TYR A 150 -9.38 2.64 -12.81
CA TYR A 150 -8.99 1.36 -13.40
C TYR A 150 -9.57 1.13 -14.80
N ASP A 151 -10.82 1.54 -15.05
CA ASP A 151 -11.44 1.45 -16.39
C ASP A 151 -10.69 2.26 -17.45
N ALA A 152 -10.22 3.45 -17.10
CA ALA A 152 -9.43 4.29 -18.01
C ALA A 152 -8.07 3.65 -18.30
N LEU A 153 -7.47 3.01 -17.30
CA LEU A 153 -6.23 2.25 -17.50
C LEU A 153 -6.44 1.05 -18.43
N LEU A 154 -7.53 0.30 -18.30
CA LEU A 154 -7.79 -0.82 -19.21
C LEU A 154 -7.96 -0.36 -20.66
N GLN A 155 -8.57 0.80 -20.87
CA GLN A 155 -8.75 1.39 -22.20
C GLN A 155 -7.43 1.89 -22.80
N SER A 156 -6.51 2.40 -21.97
CA SER A 156 -5.23 2.95 -22.43
C SER A 156 -4.11 2.71 -21.41
N PRO A 157 -3.62 1.46 -21.26
CA PRO A 157 -2.75 1.07 -20.15
C PRO A 157 -1.41 1.81 -20.09
N LEU A 158 -0.95 2.34 -21.22
CA LEU A 158 0.36 2.97 -21.33
C LEU A 158 0.31 4.51 -21.32
N THR A 159 -0.87 5.11 -21.35
CA THR A 159 -1.00 6.58 -21.53
C THR A 159 -2.02 7.22 -20.60
N ALA A 160 -2.99 6.46 -20.07
CA ALA A 160 -4.04 7.01 -19.20
C ALA A 160 -3.49 7.54 -17.87
N ALA A 161 -2.48 6.89 -17.28
CA ALA A 161 -1.94 7.20 -15.96
C ALA A 161 -1.64 8.69 -15.76
N ARG A 162 -0.94 9.33 -16.71
CA ARG A 162 -0.57 10.74 -16.57
C ARG A 162 -1.80 11.65 -16.50
N LYS A 163 -2.79 11.39 -17.35
CA LYS A 163 -4.04 12.17 -17.39
C LYS A 163 -4.87 11.96 -16.12
N GLU A 164 -4.98 10.71 -15.67
CA GLU A 164 -5.90 10.36 -14.58
C GLU A 164 -5.32 10.62 -13.18
N TRP A 165 -3.99 10.62 -13.04
CA TRP A 165 -3.30 10.67 -11.75
C TRP A 165 -2.37 11.86 -11.54
N VAL A 166 -1.86 12.50 -12.60
CA VAL A 166 -0.85 13.56 -12.45
C VAL A 166 -1.50 14.93 -12.64
N VAL A 167 -1.88 15.56 -11.54
CA VAL A 167 -2.49 16.91 -11.51
C VAL A 167 -1.42 18.02 -11.32
N GLY A 168 -0.21 17.64 -10.94
CA GLY A 168 0.95 18.53 -10.74
C GLY A 168 1.96 17.92 -9.76
N PRO A 169 3.21 18.38 -9.73
CA PRO A 169 4.26 17.78 -8.89
C PRO A 169 3.99 17.91 -7.39
N TYR A 170 3.32 18.97 -6.94
CA TYR A 170 3.01 19.24 -5.51
C TYR A 170 1.50 19.36 -5.23
N SER A 171 0.67 18.83 -6.13
CA SER A 171 -0.80 18.93 -6.08
C SER A 171 -1.43 17.83 -5.22
N TYR A 172 -0.92 17.61 -4.01
CA TYR A 172 -1.24 16.45 -3.17
C TYR A 172 -2.72 16.35 -2.78
N TYR A 173 -3.40 17.48 -2.60
CA TYR A 173 -4.76 17.56 -2.08
C TYR A 173 -5.84 17.80 -3.16
N ASN A 174 -5.44 17.85 -4.43
CA ASN A 174 -6.32 18.27 -5.53
C ASN A 174 -7.11 17.11 -6.17
N GLN A 175 -6.96 15.89 -5.65
CA GLN A 175 -7.68 14.71 -6.13
C GLN A 175 -7.78 13.66 -5.03
N TYR A 176 -8.73 12.74 -5.18
CA TYR A 176 -8.90 11.58 -4.31
C TYR A 176 -8.22 10.31 -4.86
N ARG A 177 -7.69 10.38 -6.09
CA ARG A 177 -7.10 9.26 -6.80
C ARG A 177 -5.68 8.98 -6.35
N TYR A 178 -5.13 7.85 -6.80
CA TYR A 178 -3.73 7.51 -6.65
C TYR A 178 -2.82 8.66 -7.10
N ASN A 179 -1.95 9.09 -6.20
CA ASN A 179 -0.91 10.05 -6.49
C ASN A 179 0.45 9.35 -6.63
N PRO A 180 0.94 9.13 -7.85
CA PRO A 180 2.24 8.50 -8.08
C PRO A 180 3.43 9.40 -7.70
N ASN A 181 3.19 10.61 -7.21
CA ASN A 181 4.23 11.58 -6.88
C ASN A 181 4.52 11.67 -5.38
N ASN A 182 3.82 10.87 -4.55
CA ASN A 182 3.86 11.03 -3.11
C ASN A 182 3.87 9.69 -2.36
N GLU A 183 4.64 9.65 -1.28
CA GLU A 183 4.94 8.49 -0.45
C GLU A 183 3.73 7.76 0.12
N PRO A 184 2.68 8.43 0.64
CA PRO A 184 1.56 7.75 1.30
C PRO A 184 0.81 6.79 0.39
N ASP A 185 0.89 6.99 -0.92
CA ASP A 185 0.18 6.18 -1.90
C ASP A 185 1.02 5.03 -2.45
N LEU A 186 2.35 5.05 -2.29
CA LEU A 186 3.28 4.19 -3.04
C LEU A 186 3.02 2.69 -2.88
N HIS A 187 2.51 2.21 -1.75
CA HIS A 187 2.17 0.80 -1.54
C HIS A 187 0.81 0.39 -2.12
N SER A 188 -0.07 1.37 -2.38
CA SER A 188 -1.46 1.14 -2.76
C SER A 188 -1.67 0.19 -3.95
N PRO A 189 -0.82 0.17 -5.00
CA PRO A 189 -0.96 -0.77 -6.11
C PRO A 189 -1.03 -2.24 -5.69
N TRP A 190 -0.31 -2.59 -4.62
CA TRP A 190 -0.25 -3.95 -4.12
C TRP A 190 -1.37 -4.32 -3.15
N MET A 191 -2.23 -3.35 -2.77
CA MET A 191 -3.45 -3.67 -2.03
C MET A 191 -4.36 -4.61 -2.83
N TYR A 192 -4.40 -4.49 -4.16
CA TYR A 192 -5.08 -5.46 -5.02
C TYR A 192 -4.55 -6.88 -4.81
N THR A 193 -3.23 -7.10 -4.86
CA THR A 193 -2.62 -8.41 -4.56
C THR A 193 -3.01 -8.89 -3.17
N LEU A 194 -2.95 -8.03 -2.16
CA LEU A 194 -3.28 -8.38 -0.77
C LEU A 194 -4.75 -8.76 -0.56
N ILE A 195 -5.66 -8.32 -1.44
CA ILE A 195 -7.07 -8.73 -1.44
C ILE A 195 -7.36 -9.82 -2.50
N GLY A 196 -6.34 -10.51 -3.02
CA GLY A 196 -6.48 -11.59 -3.99
C GLY A 196 -6.89 -11.16 -5.40
N GLN A 197 -6.57 -9.93 -5.80
CA GLN A 197 -6.77 -9.42 -7.16
C GLN A 197 -5.44 -9.07 -7.86
N PRO A 198 -4.41 -9.94 -7.85
CA PRO A 198 -3.05 -9.57 -8.29
C PRO A 198 -2.95 -9.16 -9.76
N TRP A 199 -3.90 -9.58 -10.62
CA TRP A 199 -3.94 -9.15 -12.01
C TRP A 199 -4.19 -7.64 -12.14
N LYS A 200 -4.93 -7.04 -11.20
CA LYS A 200 -5.16 -5.60 -11.18
C LYS A 200 -3.90 -4.83 -10.76
N THR A 201 -3.10 -5.37 -9.83
CA THR A 201 -1.77 -4.84 -9.51
C THR A 201 -0.89 -4.76 -10.76
N ALA A 202 -0.89 -5.80 -11.61
CA ALA A 202 -0.12 -5.78 -12.87
C ALA A 202 -0.52 -4.60 -13.78
N THR A 203 -1.82 -4.32 -13.91
CA THR A 203 -2.34 -3.16 -14.67
C THR A 203 -1.87 -1.84 -14.10
N VAL A 204 -2.10 -1.58 -12.81
CA VAL A 204 -1.79 -0.27 -12.21
C VAL A 204 -0.29 -0.03 -12.11
N VAL A 205 0.51 -1.06 -11.82
CA VAL A 205 1.98 -0.96 -11.79
C VAL A 205 2.53 -0.70 -13.19
N ARG A 206 2.04 -1.41 -14.23
CA ARG A 206 2.48 -1.17 -15.61
C ARG A 206 2.18 0.25 -16.07
N ALA A 207 1.02 0.79 -15.68
CA ALA A 207 0.61 2.15 -16.00
C ALA A 207 1.49 3.19 -15.28
N ALA A 208 1.72 3.02 -13.97
CA ALA A 208 2.56 3.90 -13.17
C ALA A 208 4.01 3.93 -13.68
N GLN A 209 4.56 2.81 -14.13
CA GLN A 209 5.92 2.79 -14.71
C GLN A 209 6.09 3.67 -15.96
N GLN A 210 5.02 3.97 -16.71
CA GLN A 210 5.12 4.85 -17.88
C GLN A 210 5.31 6.32 -17.51
N LEU A 211 5.11 6.64 -16.24
CA LEU A 211 5.35 7.97 -15.71
C LEU A 211 6.84 8.24 -15.50
N PHE A 212 7.65 7.18 -15.40
CA PHE A 212 9.10 7.26 -15.26
C PHE A 212 9.78 7.27 -16.63
N THR A 213 10.65 8.25 -16.87
CA THR A 213 11.40 8.37 -18.12
C THR A 213 12.88 8.65 -17.85
N ASN A 214 13.72 8.56 -18.88
CA ASN A 214 15.14 8.92 -18.82
C ASN A 214 15.40 10.40 -19.12
N ALA A 215 14.35 11.23 -19.19
CA ALA A 215 14.48 12.67 -19.35
C ALA A 215 14.86 13.36 -18.02
N PRO A 216 15.37 14.61 -18.03
CA PRO A 216 15.68 15.35 -16.81
C PRO A 216 14.49 15.53 -15.85
N ASN A 217 13.26 15.50 -16.35
CA ASN A 217 12.01 15.53 -15.59
C ASN A 217 11.35 14.14 -15.53
N GLY A 218 12.16 13.09 -15.49
CA GLY A 218 11.74 11.70 -15.64
C GLY A 218 11.15 11.05 -14.39
N VAL A 219 11.02 11.80 -13.28
CA VAL A 219 10.29 11.40 -12.07
C VAL A 219 9.12 12.38 -11.91
N THR A 220 7.98 11.90 -11.44
CA THR A 220 6.75 12.71 -11.43
C THR A 220 6.58 13.62 -10.21
N GLY A 221 7.41 13.45 -9.19
CA GLY A 221 7.52 14.30 -8.02
C GLY A 221 8.98 14.43 -7.57
N ASN A 222 9.18 14.71 -6.28
CA ASN A 222 10.50 14.61 -5.66
C ASN A 222 10.99 13.14 -5.70
N ASP A 223 12.30 12.91 -5.72
CA ASP A 223 12.83 11.55 -5.60
C ASP A 223 12.91 11.07 -4.14
N ASP A 224 12.82 12.02 -3.19
CA ASP A 224 12.84 11.82 -1.74
C ASP A 224 13.95 10.86 -1.29
N LEU A 225 15.17 11.28 -1.63
CA LEU A 225 16.42 10.60 -1.28
C LEU A 225 16.49 9.14 -1.75
N GLY A 226 15.88 8.84 -2.90
CA GLY A 226 15.88 7.53 -3.54
C GLY A 226 14.60 6.73 -3.34
N THR A 227 13.59 7.28 -2.67
CA THR A 227 12.30 6.60 -2.44
C THR A 227 11.59 6.28 -3.75
N MET A 228 11.45 7.27 -4.64
CA MET A 228 10.80 7.07 -5.95
C MET A 228 11.64 6.18 -6.87
N SER A 229 12.96 6.36 -6.87
CA SER A 229 13.89 5.49 -7.58
C SER A 229 13.80 4.03 -7.14
N ALA A 230 13.76 3.77 -5.83
CA ALA A 230 13.60 2.42 -5.27
C ALA A 230 12.24 1.82 -5.63
N TRP A 231 11.18 2.62 -5.55
CA TRP A 231 9.84 2.21 -5.98
C TRP A 231 9.84 1.75 -7.44
N TYR A 232 10.45 2.54 -8.34
CA TYR A 232 10.55 2.18 -9.76
C TYR A 232 11.30 0.84 -9.94
N LEU A 233 12.45 0.67 -9.28
CA LEU A 233 13.23 -0.57 -9.37
C LEU A 233 12.44 -1.79 -8.89
N PHE A 234 11.83 -1.74 -7.71
CA PHE A 234 10.99 -2.84 -7.22
C PHE A 234 9.83 -3.14 -8.18
N SER A 235 9.14 -2.09 -8.64
CA SER A 235 8.06 -2.21 -9.62
C SER A 235 8.53 -2.90 -10.92
N ALA A 236 9.76 -2.61 -11.38
CA ALA A 236 10.28 -3.15 -12.64
C ALA A 236 10.80 -4.59 -12.49
N LEU A 237 11.32 -4.94 -11.31
CA LEU A 237 11.87 -6.25 -11.01
C LEU A 237 10.81 -7.34 -10.87
N GLY A 238 9.57 -6.99 -10.48
CA GLY A 238 8.52 -7.97 -10.17
C GLY A 238 8.49 -8.39 -8.69
N LEU A 239 9.06 -7.56 -7.81
CA LEU A 239 9.08 -7.74 -6.36
C LEU A 239 8.72 -6.43 -5.66
N TYR A 240 7.98 -6.46 -4.55
CA TYR A 240 7.77 -5.27 -3.72
C TYR A 240 7.60 -5.65 -2.24
N PRO A 241 8.19 -4.91 -1.28
CA PRO A 241 7.99 -5.19 0.15
C PRO A 241 6.51 -5.12 0.54
N ALA A 242 5.93 -6.22 1.02
CA ALA A 242 4.49 -6.34 1.27
C ALA A 242 4.02 -5.41 2.41
N VAL A 243 4.70 -5.53 3.55
CA VAL A 243 4.45 -4.79 4.79
C VAL A 243 5.82 -4.48 5.39
N PRO A 244 6.14 -3.22 5.71
CA PRO A 244 7.38 -2.88 6.41
C PRO A 244 7.62 -3.78 7.62
N GLY A 245 8.84 -4.30 7.76
CA GLY A 245 9.24 -5.19 8.85
C GLY A 245 8.87 -6.67 8.70
N SER A 246 7.98 -7.07 7.78
CA SER A 246 7.60 -8.49 7.65
C SER A 246 8.62 -9.36 6.94
N GLY A 247 9.52 -8.75 6.18
CA GLY A 247 10.43 -9.47 5.29
C GLY A 247 9.72 -10.21 4.15
N GLN A 248 8.42 -10.00 3.93
CA GLN A 248 7.69 -10.58 2.81
C GLN A 248 7.73 -9.63 1.61
N PHE A 249 7.90 -10.20 0.42
CA PHE A 249 7.89 -9.49 -0.84
C PHE A 249 6.78 -10.04 -1.73
N LEU A 250 5.88 -9.17 -2.18
CA LEU A 250 4.85 -9.49 -3.15
C LEU A 250 5.46 -9.62 -4.55
N LEU A 251 4.97 -10.62 -5.27
CA LEU A 251 5.32 -10.91 -6.65
C LEU A 251 4.31 -10.23 -7.57
N HIS A 252 4.80 -9.58 -8.62
CA HIS A 252 3.97 -8.96 -9.66
C HIS A 252 4.66 -9.04 -11.02
N ALA A 253 3.94 -8.72 -12.10
CA ALA A 253 4.45 -8.88 -13.46
C ALA A 253 5.73 -8.05 -13.67
N PRO A 254 6.89 -8.68 -13.94
CA PRO A 254 8.13 -7.94 -14.16
C PRO A 254 8.09 -7.15 -15.47
N ARG A 255 8.93 -6.11 -15.55
CA ARG A 255 9.09 -5.28 -16.75
C ARG A 255 10.07 -5.88 -17.76
N TYR A 256 11.10 -6.57 -17.27
CA TYR A 256 12.20 -7.08 -18.09
C TYR A 256 12.17 -8.60 -18.19
N SER A 257 12.73 -9.11 -19.29
CA SER A 257 12.75 -10.56 -19.54
C SER A 257 13.67 -11.33 -18.59
N LYS A 258 14.67 -10.64 -18.03
CA LYS A 258 15.59 -11.17 -17.03
C LYS A 258 16.15 -10.03 -16.19
N ALA A 259 16.25 -10.25 -14.87
CA ALA A 259 17.05 -9.45 -13.96
C ALA A 259 17.89 -10.37 -13.06
N GLU A 260 19.13 -9.99 -12.77
CA GLU A 260 20.01 -10.69 -11.85
C GLU A 260 20.47 -9.74 -10.76
N ILE A 261 20.30 -10.16 -9.51
CA ILE A 261 20.64 -9.38 -8.33
C ILE A 261 21.72 -10.15 -7.57
N THR A 262 22.91 -9.57 -7.47
CA THR A 262 23.97 -10.07 -6.57
C THR A 262 23.63 -9.64 -5.15
N LEU A 263 23.34 -10.62 -4.30
CA LEU A 263 22.98 -10.41 -2.91
C LEU A 263 24.22 -10.13 -2.05
N GLY A 264 24.02 -9.54 -0.87
CA GLY A 264 25.12 -9.22 0.06
C GLY A 264 25.93 -10.42 0.54
N ASN A 265 25.40 -11.64 0.41
CA ASN A 265 26.08 -12.90 0.72
C ASN A 265 26.80 -13.54 -0.49
N GLY A 266 26.90 -12.82 -1.61
CA GLY A 266 27.56 -13.29 -2.84
C GLY A 266 26.72 -14.24 -3.70
N ARG A 267 25.51 -14.61 -3.27
CA ARG A 267 24.58 -15.40 -4.10
C ARG A 267 23.91 -14.53 -5.13
N THR A 268 23.37 -15.16 -6.18
CA THR A 268 22.61 -14.47 -7.22
C THR A 268 21.14 -14.89 -7.17
N LEU A 269 20.25 -13.92 -7.07
CA LEU A 269 18.82 -14.08 -7.32
C LEU A 269 18.52 -13.72 -8.78
N ARG A 270 17.85 -14.60 -9.52
CA ARG A 270 17.47 -14.37 -10.91
C ARG A 270 15.95 -14.31 -11.04
N LEU A 271 15.46 -13.18 -11.53
CA LEU A 271 14.05 -12.98 -11.87
C LEU A 271 13.93 -13.17 -13.38
N GLN A 272 13.21 -14.20 -13.82
CA GLN A 272 13.16 -14.64 -15.21
C GLN A 272 11.73 -14.56 -15.74
N ALA A 273 11.51 -13.80 -16.80
CA ALA A 273 10.22 -13.71 -17.48
C ALA A 273 10.43 -13.57 -18.99
N PRO A 274 10.88 -14.62 -19.71
CA PRO A 274 11.35 -14.49 -21.10
C PRO A 274 10.39 -13.78 -22.06
N GLY A 275 9.07 -13.83 -21.80
CA GLY A 275 8.05 -13.14 -22.59
C GLY A 275 7.71 -11.71 -22.15
N ALA A 276 8.40 -11.12 -21.17
CA ALA A 276 8.12 -9.76 -20.69
C ALA A 276 8.42 -8.70 -21.76
N ASP A 277 7.42 -7.85 -22.04
CA ASP A 277 7.52 -6.71 -22.94
C ASP A 277 7.02 -5.44 -22.21
N PRO A 278 7.88 -4.43 -22.00
CA PRO A 278 7.48 -3.18 -21.33
C PRO A 278 6.42 -2.36 -22.10
N ARG A 279 6.21 -2.69 -23.38
CA ARG A 279 5.24 -2.05 -24.28
C ARG A 279 3.89 -2.76 -24.28
N SER A 280 3.71 -3.80 -23.47
CA SER A 280 2.46 -4.56 -23.38
C SER A 280 2.02 -4.70 -21.93
N LEU A 281 0.70 -4.71 -21.75
CA LEU A 281 0.10 -5.16 -20.50
C LEU A 281 0.09 -6.68 -20.50
N GLN A 282 0.67 -7.27 -19.45
CA GLN A 282 0.82 -8.71 -19.32
C GLN A 282 0.58 -9.11 -17.86
N TYR A 283 0.07 -10.31 -17.68
CA TYR A 283 -0.35 -10.83 -16.38
C TYR A 283 0.37 -12.14 -16.08
N ILE A 284 0.70 -12.35 -14.80
CA ILE A 284 1.28 -13.60 -14.32
C ILE A 284 0.25 -14.72 -14.46
N GLN A 285 0.59 -15.75 -15.24
CA GLN A 285 -0.19 -16.98 -15.36
C GLN A 285 0.27 -18.04 -14.33
N SER A 286 1.56 -18.05 -14.03
CA SER A 286 2.14 -18.89 -12.97
C SER A 286 3.53 -18.39 -12.58
N VAL A 287 3.97 -18.77 -11.39
CA VAL A 287 5.33 -18.56 -10.90
C VAL A 287 5.93 -19.90 -10.50
N GLN A 288 7.23 -20.05 -10.75
CA GLN A 288 8.03 -21.16 -10.25
C GLN A 288 9.27 -20.64 -9.53
N VAL A 289 9.68 -21.33 -8.49
CA VAL A 289 10.85 -21.03 -7.68
C VAL A 289 11.74 -22.27 -7.65
N ASP A 290 12.94 -22.17 -8.25
CA ASP A 290 13.84 -23.30 -8.52
C ASP A 290 13.12 -24.52 -9.15
N GLY A 291 12.25 -24.25 -10.12
CA GLY A 291 11.49 -25.27 -10.86
C GLY A 291 10.26 -25.84 -10.13
N LYS A 292 9.96 -25.37 -8.91
CA LYS A 292 8.76 -25.78 -8.16
C LYS A 292 7.64 -24.75 -8.32
N PRO A 293 6.36 -25.16 -8.46
CA PRO A 293 5.24 -24.24 -8.47
C PRO A 293 5.20 -23.36 -7.22
N GLN A 294 5.00 -22.06 -7.42
CA GLN A 294 4.82 -21.06 -6.37
C GLN A 294 3.44 -20.42 -6.55
N PRO A 295 2.37 -20.98 -5.96
CA PRO A 295 1.02 -20.42 -6.07
C PRO A 295 0.85 -19.15 -5.23
N ALA A 296 1.54 -19.07 -4.09
CA ALA A 296 1.53 -17.89 -3.23
C ALA A 296 2.10 -16.65 -3.93
N VAL A 297 1.44 -15.50 -3.73
CA VAL A 297 1.80 -14.21 -4.34
C VAL A 297 3.02 -13.54 -3.70
N TRP A 298 3.73 -14.24 -2.83
CA TRP A 298 4.80 -13.68 -2.04
C TRP A 298 5.95 -14.66 -1.82
N LEU A 299 7.11 -14.10 -1.49
CA LEU A 299 8.29 -14.82 -0.98
C LEU A 299 8.82 -14.07 0.24
N ASP A 300 9.25 -14.79 1.27
CA ASP A 300 9.95 -14.16 2.38
C ASP A 300 11.44 -13.91 2.06
N TRP A 301 12.04 -13.03 2.86
CA TRP A 301 13.44 -12.70 2.79
C TRP A 301 14.32 -13.93 3.00
N GLN A 302 13.89 -14.88 3.85
CA GLN A 302 14.64 -16.10 4.10
C GLN A 302 14.80 -16.96 2.84
N ARG A 303 13.79 -16.98 1.99
CA ARG A 303 13.81 -17.64 0.69
C ARG A 303 14.61 -16.82 -0.32
N LEU A 304 14.39 -15.52 -0.42
CA LEU A 304 15.07 -14.67 -1.40
C LEU A 304 16.60 -14.64 -1.20
N GLN A 305 17.07 -14.60 0.05
CA GLN A 305 18.50 -14.56 0.35
C GLN A 305 19.26 -15.84 -0.03
N GLN A 306 18.55 -16.93 -0.32
CA GLN A 306 19.15 -18.18 -0.82
C GLN A 306 19.58 -18.06 -2.30
N GLY A 307 19.17 -16.99 -2.99
CA GLY A 307 19.35 -16.83 -4.44
C GLY A 307 18.49 -17.82 -5.23
N GLY A 308 18.96 -18.20 -6.42
CA GLY A 308 18.27 -19.14 -7.30
C GLY A 308 17.39 -18.44 -8.32
N ASP A 309 16.43 -19.17 -8.88
CA ASP A 309 15.61 -18.72 -10.00
C ASP A 309 14.14 -18.55 -9.58
N VAL A 310 13.60 -17.36 -9.79
CA VAL A 310 12.16 -17.07 -9.76
C VAL A 310 11.71 -16.85 -11.21
N ARG A 311 10.91 -17.78 -11.74
CA ARG A 311 10.45 -17.76 -13.12
C ARG A 311 8.97 -17.43 -13.20
N PHE A 312 8.65 -16.38 -13.96
CA PHE A 312 7.30 -15.92 -14.25
C PHE A 312 6.89 -16.37 -15.65
N THR A 313 5.71 -16.98 -15.77
CA THR A 313 5.02 -17.16 -17.05
C THR A 313 4.01 -16.04 -17.22
N LEU A 314 4.14 -15.28 -18.30
CA LEU A 314 3.28 -14.12 -18.59
C LEU A 314 2.31 -14.42 -19.74
N GLY A 315 1.11 -13.85 -19.67
CA GLY A 315 0.07 -13.96 -20.69
C GLY A 315 -0.65 -12.62 -20.90
N ALA A 316 -1.35 -12.48 -22.02
CA ALA A 316 -2.07 -11.25 -22.37
C ALA A 316 -3.43 -11.13 -21.67
N GLN A 317 -3.98 -12.23 -21.17
CA GLN A 317 -5.28 -12.31 -20.52
C GLN A 317 -5.12 -12.28 -19.00
N ALA A 318 -5.94 -11.47 -18.33
CA ALA A 318 -5.99 -11.43 -16.88
C ALA A 318 -6.54 -12.76 -16.33
N PRO A 319 -5.82 -13.45 -15.43
CA PRO A 319 -6.28 -14.69 -14.84
C PRO A 319 -7.12 -14.40 -13.58
N GLU A 320 -8.34 -13.90 -13.76
CA GLU A 320 -9.23 -13.45 -12.66
C GLU A 320 -9.58 -14.56 -11.65
N GLN A 321 -9.40 -15.83 -12.03
CA GLN A 321 -9.57 -17.00 -11.18
C GLN A 321 -8.32 -17.90 -11.19
N GLY A 322 -7.16 -17.36 -11.56
CA GLY A 322 -5.92 -18.11 -11.70
C GLY A 322 -4.94 -17.83 -10.56
N TRP A 323 -3.66 -17.72 -10.91
CA TRP A 323 -2.56 -17.58 -9.95
C TRP A 323 -2.80 -16.44 -8.94
N GLY A 324 -2.65 -16.75 -7.65
CA GLY A 324 -2.67 -15.75 -6.58
C GLY A 324 -4.03 -15.20 -6.21
N THR A 325 -5.11 -15.83 -6.66
CA THR A 325 -6.50 -15.38 -6.41
C THR A 325 -7.15 -16.06 -5.21
N ALA A 326 -6.59 -17.19 -4.77
CA ALA A 326 -7.06 -17.96 -3.63
C ALA A 326 -6.56 -17.37 -2.30
N GLN A 327 -7.37 -17.47 -1.26
CA GLN A 327 -7.04 -16.93 0.08
C GLN A 327 -5.74 -17.52 0.65
N ALA A 328 -5.49 -18.81 0.41
CA ALA A 328 -4.28 -19.50 0.87
C ALA A 328 -2.99 -19.03 0.17
N ASP A 329 -3.11 -18.32 -0.95
CA ASP A 329 -1.96 -17.79 -1.69
C ASP A 329 -1.51 -16.42 -1.15
N LEU A 330 -2.31 -15.78 -0.29
CA LEU A 330 -2.07 -14.44 0.23
C LEU A 330 -1.21 -14.47 1.50
N PRO A 331 -0.44 -13.40 1.79
CA PRO A 331 0.26 -13.31 3.06
C PRO A 331 -0.74 -13.15 4.21
N VAL A 332 -0.41 -13.74 5.37
CA VAL A 332 -1.19 -13.56 6.60
C VAL A 332 -0.83 -12.21 7.22
N SER A 333 -1.84 -11.41 7.54
CA SER A 333 -1.67 -10.14 8.26
C SER A 333 -1.28 -10.38 9.72
N TYR A 334 -0.03 -10.02 10.08
CA TYR A 334 0.54 -10.28 11.40
C TYR A 334 -0.19 -9.56 12.56
N CYS A 335 -0.72 -8.36 12.30
CA CYS A 335 -1.46 -7.57 13.29
C CYS A 335 -2.96 -7.54 13.02
N ALA A 336 -3.50 -8.54 12.31
CA ALA A 336 -4.93 -8.66 12.14
C ALA A 336 -5.63 -8.73 13.50
N THR A 337 -6.71 -7.97 13.65
CA THR A 337 -7.43 -7.88 14.93
C THR A 337 -8.13 -9.22 15.23
N PRO A 338 -8.01 -9.79 16.45
CA PRO A 338 -8.70 -11.03 16.79
C PRO A 338 -10.22 -10.89 16.60
N GLY A 339 -10.83 -11.78 15.80
CA GLY A 339 -12.27 -11.76 15.51
C GLY A 339 -12.66 -11.18 14.15
N SER A 340 -11.74 -10.53 13.42
CA SER A 340 -11.88 -10.36 11.97
C SER A 340 -11.56 -11.71 11.31
N ALA A 341 -12.52 -12.64 11.37
CA ALA A 341 -12.39 -13.91 10.66
C ALA A 341 -12.07 -13.60 9.19
N GLN A 342 -11.00 -14.19 8.66
CA GLN A 342 -10.80 -14.20 7.23
C GLN A 342 -11.99 -14.95 6.62
N PRO A 343 -12.79 -14.31 5.74
CA PRO A 343 -13.90 -14.98 5.08
C PRO A 343 -13.41 -16.12 4.18
#